data_AF-A0A970NFA5-F1
#
_entry.id   AF-A0A970NFA5-F1
#
_cell.length_a   1.000
_cell.length_b   1.000
_cell.length_c   1.000
_cell.angle_alpha   90.00
_cell.angle_beta   90.00
_cell.angle_gamma   90.00
#
_symmetry.space_group_name_H-M   'P 1'
#
loop_
_entity.id
_entity.type
_entity.pdbx_description
1 polymer ?
#
loop_
_entity_poly.entity_id
_entity_poly.type
_entity_poly.pdbx_seq_one_letter_code
_entity_poly.pdbx_strand_id
1 'polypeptide(L)'
;MKKGTRLIHTGSEGDPHTGAVSTPIYQNVVFARPDVYTPGQWEYSRLGNPTRAALEQSIASLEGARHGFALASGMAAIAAAFLQFGCGDHIIVSRDVYGGTVSLVHRLLPRFGIQVDFADTTDPDCIREKIRTNTRAIFIETPSNPLMKITDLQAMAALAKEYGLITIADNTFMTPYL
;
A
#
# COMPACT_ATOMS: atom_id res chain seq x y z
N MET A 1 21.64 9.06 0.07
CA MET A 1 21.25 9.93 1.21
C MET A 1 20.98 9.06 2.44
N LYS A 2 21.37 9.48 3.65
CA LYS A 2 21.06 8.74 4.91
C LYS A 2 19.56 8.81 5.22
N LYS A 3 19.00 7.81 5.92
CA LYS A 3 17.55 7.76 6.26
C LYS A 3 17.04 9.03 6.95
N GLY A 4 17.76 9.53 7.96
CA GLY A 4 17.42 10.78 8.63
C GLY A 4 17.33 12.00 7.71
N THR A 5 18.19 12.07 6.68
CA THR A 5 18.13 13.12 5.65
C THR A 5 16.91 12.94 4.75
N ARG A 6 16.57 11.69 4.39
CA ARG A 6 15.43 11.39 3.52
C ARG A 6 14.11 11.78 4.16
N LEU A 7 13.97 11.61 5.48
CA LEU A 7 12.78 11.99 6.25
C LEU A 7 12.44 13.47 6.12
N ILE A 8 13.44 14.35 5.98
CA ILE A 8 13.23 15.79 5.92
C ILE A 8 13.20 16.31 4.48
N HIS A 9 14.08 15.78 3.61
CA HIS A 9 14.34 16.40 2.31
C HIS A 9 13.67 15.73 1.11
N THR A 10 13.09 14.53 1.26
CA THR A 10 12.43 13.86 0.12
C THR A 10 10.98 14.29 0.02
N GLY A 11 10.53 14.74 -1.16
CA GLY A 11 9.15 15.18 -1.39
C GLY A 11 8.84 16.61 -0.92
N SER A 12 9.81 17.31 -0.33
CA SER A 12 9.70 18.71 0.12
C SER A 12 10.87 19.53 -0.42
N GLU A 13 10.97 19.63 -1.75
CA GLU A 13 12.04 20.39 -2.43
C GLU A 13 11.81 21.92 -2.39
N GLY A 14 10.78 22.37 -1.66
CA GLY A 14 10.34 23.75 -1.60
C GLY A 14 9.40 24.12 -2.76
N ASP A 15 8.71 25.25 -2.62
CA ASP A 15 7.89 25.82 -3.69
C ASP A 15 8.76 26.63 -4.66
N PRO A 16 8.92 26.19 -5.93
CA PRO A 16 9.72 26.91 -6.91
C PRO A 16 9.12 28.28 -7.29
N HIS A 17 7.83 28.51 -7.02
CA HIS A 17 7.18 29.77 -7.37
C HIS A 17 7.50 30.89 -6.37
N THR A 18 7.45 30.60 -5.07
CA THR A 18 7.61 31.61 -4.01
C THR A 18 8.89 31.47 -3.19
N GLY A 19 9.59 30.34 -3.29
CA GLY A 19 10.72 30.00 -2.43
C GLY A 19 10.32 29.50 -1.03
N ALA A 20 9.04 29.20 -0.79
CA ALA A 20 8.59 28.61 0.47
C ALA A 20 9.29 27.27 0.71
N VAL A 21 9.86 27.09 1.90
CA VAL A 21 10.61 25.87 2.24
C VAL A 21 9.67 24.68 2.49
N SER A 22 8.50 24.94 3.07
CA SER A 22 7.47 23.95 3.30
C SER A 22 6.58 23.79 2.07
N THR A 23 6.12 22.57 1.80
CA THR A 23 5.12 22.30 0.77
C THR A 23 3.84 23.10 1.03
N PRO A 24 3.40 23.94 0.08
CA PRO A 24 2.14 24.67 0.22
C PRO A 24 0.93 23.74 0.29
N ILE A 25 -0.16 24.22 0.91
CA ILE A 25 -1.43 23.50 0.98
C ILE A 25 -2.31 23.90 -0.21
N TYR A 26 -2.45 23.01 -1.18
CA TYR A 26 -3.27 23.20 -2.37
C TYR A 26 -4.72 22.79 -2.10
N GLN A 27 -5.50 23.68 -1.49
CA GLN A 27 -6.95 23.51 -1.27
C GLN A 27 -7.78 23.96 -2.48
N ASN A 28 -7.55 23.33 -3.62
CA ASN A 28 -8.31 23.58 -4.85
C ASN A 28 -8.82 22.27 -5.45
N VAL A 29 -9.78 22.37 -6.37
CA VAL A 29 -10.37 21.20 -7.05
C VAL A 29 -9.79 21.02 -8.45
N VAL A 30 -9.66 22.12 -9.21
CA VAL A 30 -9.24 22.14 -10.61
C VAL A 30 -8.02 23.04 -10.76
N PHE A 31 -7.15 22.73 -11.71
CA PHE A 31 -5.99 23.52 -12.09
C PHE A 31 -6.16 24.07 -13.51
N ALA A 32 -5.70 25.30 -13.74
CA ALA A 32 -5.79 25.93 -15.05
C ALA A 32 -4.94 25.16 -16.08
N ARG A 33 -5.46 25.04 -17.29
CA ARG A 33 -4.76 24.46 -18.44
C ARG A 33 -4.63 25.52 -19.54
N PRO A 34 -3.57 25.47 -20.38
CA PRO A 34 -3.46 26.38 -21.52
C PRO A 34 -4.66 26.27 -22.46
N ASP A 35 -5.13 25.03 -22.70
CA ASP A 35 -6.29 24.70 -23.53
C ASP A 35 -6.83 23.30 -23.16
N VAL A 36 -7.85 22.81 -23.89
CA VAL A 36 -8.51 21.51 -23.62
C VAL A 36 -7.72 20.29 -24.11
N TYR A 37 -6.77 20.49 -25.02
CA TYR A 37 -5.96 19.44 -25.65
C TYR A 37 -4.58 19.29 -25.00
N THR A 38 -4.10 20.32 -24.30
CA THR A 38 -2.81 20.32 -23.62
C THR A 38 -2.96 19.94 -22.15
N PRO A 39 -2.54 18.73 -21.73
CA PRO A 39 -2.61 18.33 -20.33
C PRO A 39 -1.64 19.14 -19.49
N GLY A 40 -2.12 19.69 -18.38
CA GLY A 40 -1.27 20.25 -17.34
C GLY A 40 -0.61 19.15 -16.51
N GLN A 41 0.44 19.49 -15.76
CA GLN A 41 0.99 18.58 -14.74
C GLN A 41 -0.08 18.19 -13.71
N TRP A 42 -0.94 19.16 -13.36
CA TRP A 42 -2.09 19.00 -12.48
C TRP A 42 -3.34 19.44 -13.24
N GLU A 43 -4.42 18.70 -13.10
CA GLU A 43 -5.70 19.02 -13.76
C GLU A 43 -6.85 19.00 -12.76
N TYR A 44 -6.92 17.94 -11.95
CA TYR A 44 -7.99 17.71 -10.98
C TYR A 44 -7.44 17.06 -9.71
N SER A 45 -7.71 17.65 -8.53
CA SER A 45 -7.08 17.25 -7.26
C SER A 45 -7.29 15.79 -6.85
N ARG A 46 -8.37 15.14 -7.29
CA ARG A 46 -8.58 13.70 -7.07
C ARG A 46 -7.59 12.84 -7.87
N LEU A 47 -7.20 13.27 -9.08
CA LEU A 47 -6.24 12.56 -9.92
C LEU A 47 -4.80 12.86 -9.47
N GLY A 48 -4.51 14.11 -9.11
CA GLY A 48 -3.20 14.53 -8.62
C GLY A 48 -3.30 15.88 -7.92
N ASN A 49 -2.59 16.03 -6.80
CA ASN A 49 -2.55 17.27 -6.02
C ASN A 49 -1.11 17.47 -5.51
N PRO A 50 -0.50 18.66 -5.65
CA PRO A 50 0.90 18.87 -5.28
C PRO A 50 1.20 18.56 -3.80
N THR A 51 0.30 18.91 -2.89
CA THR A 51 0.46 18.63 -1.46
C THR A 51 0.43 17.13 -1.18
N ARG A 52 -0.47 16.39 -1.84
CA ARG A 52 -0.54 14.92 -1.71
C ARG A 52 0.66 14.24 -2.37
N ALA A 53 1.09 14.71 -3.53
CA ALA A 53 2.20 14.15 -4.28
C ALA A 53 3.52 14.26 -3.50
N ALA A 54 3.71 15.36 -2.76
CA ALA A 54 4.83 15.49 -1.82
C ALA A 54 4.88 14.34 -0.81
N LEU A 55 3.76 14.06 -0.13
CA LEU A 55 3.63 12.94 0.82
C LEU A 55 3.87 11.58 0.14
N GLU A 56 3.28 11.37 -1.03
CA GLU A 56 3.43 10.15 -1.83
C GLU A 56 4.88 9.89 -2.23
N GLN A 57 5.61 10.93 -2.64
CA GLN A 57 7.03 10.85 -2.96
C GLN A 57 7.89 10.59 -1.72
N SER A 58 7.57 11.23 -0.59
CA SER A 58 8.27 11.00 0.67
C SER A 58 8.16 9.53 1.11
N ILE A 59 6.95 8.97 1.16
CA ILE A 59 6.76 7.59 1.60
C ILE A 59 7.36 6.58 0.62
N ALA A 60 7.22 6.82 -0.70
CA ALA A 60 7.83 5.97 -1.72
C ALA A 60 9.35 5.92 -1.56
N SER A 61 9.98 7.08 -1.35
CA SER A 61 11.40 7.14 -1.04
C SER A 61 11.69 6.31 0.21
N LEU A 62 11.04 6.59 1.35
CA LEU A 62 11.36 5.90 2.61
C LEU A 62 11.29 4.37 2.49
N GLU A 63 10.28 3.84 1.81
CA GLU A 63 10.11 2.40 1.54
C GLU A 63 11.01 1.85 0.42
N GLY A 64 11.77 2.69 -0.27
CA GLY A 64 12.58 2.30 -1.44
C GLY A 64 11.74 1.92 -2.66
N ALA A 65 10.49 2.37 -2.70
CA ALA A 65 9.53 2.11 -3.76
C ALA A 65 9.62 3.13 -4.90
N ARG A 66 9.15 2.73 -6.08
CA ARG A 66 9.05 3.61 -7.26
C ARG A 66 7.92 4.63 -7.14
N HIS A 67 6.83 4.26 -6.48
CA HIS A 67 5.61 5.05 -6.37
C HIS A 67 5.02 4.93 -4.97
N GLY A 68 4.26 5.95 -4.56
CA GLY A 68 3.48 5.98 -3.32
C GLY A 68 2.08 6.51 -3.62
N PHE A 69 1.12 6.10 -2.81
CA PHE A 69 -0.27 6.53 -2.93
C PHE A 69 -0.81 6.89 -1.55
N ALA A 70 -1.36 8.09 -1.41
CA ALA A 70 -1.95 8.54 -0.16
C ALA A 70 -3.48 8.44 -0.23
N LEU A 71 -4.05 7.66 0.67
CA LEU A 71 -5.48 7.39 0.73
C LEU A 71 -6.10 7.99 2.00
N ALA A 72 -7.43 8.05 2.04
CA ALA A 72 -8.17 8.67 3.14
C ALA A 72 -8.00 7.95 4.50
N SER A 73 -7.61 6.68 4.50
CA SER A 73 -7.33 5.89 5.70
C SER A 73 -6.51 4.64 5.36
N GLY A 74 -5.97 3.97 6.39
CA GLY A 74 -5.35 2.65 6.23
C GLY A 74 -6.32 1.62 5.63
N MET A 75 -7.60 1.64 6.04
CA MET A 75 -8.62 0.78 5.44
C MET A 75 -8.89 1.09 3.97
N ALA A 76 -8.79 2.35 3.55
CA ALA A 76 -8.91 2.70 2.13
C ALA A 76 -7.72 2.18 1.32
N ALA A 77 -6.50 2.21 1.88
CA ALA A 77 -5.32 1.61 1.25
C ALA A 77 -5.42 0.08 1.15
N ILE A 78 -5.84 -0.60 2.23
CA ILE A 78 -6.05 -2.05 2.25
C ILE A 78 -7.16 -2.45 1.26
N ALA A 79 -8.29 -1.72 1.24
CA ALA A 79 -9.35 -1.95 0.27
C ALA A 79 -8.86 -1.77 -1.17
N ALA A 80 -8.10 -0.71 -1.46
CA ALA A 80 -7.52 -0.49 -2.79
C ALA A 80 -6.55 -1.60 -3.20
N ALA A 81 -5.78 -2.15 -2.26
CA ALA A 81 -4.89 -3.30 -2.51
C ALA A 81 -5.69 -4.57 -2.87
N PHE A 82 -6.79 -4.85 -2.15
CA PHE A 82 -7.63 -6.01 -2.45
C PHE A 82 -8.49 -5.85 -3.70
N LEU A 83 -8.91 -4.63 -4.06
CA LEU A 83 -9.72 -4.36 -5.25
C LEU A 83 -8.93 -4.45 -6.56
N GLN A 84 -7.64 -4.78 -6.51
CA GLN A 84 -6.87 -5.20 -7.69
C GLN A 84 -7.24 -6.63 -8.14
N PHE A 85 -7.88 -7.42 -7.28
CA PHE A 85 -8.32 -8.79 -7.57
C PHE A 85 -9.80 -8.83 -7.92
N GLY A 86 -10.21 -9.90 -8.61
CA GLY A 86 -11.56 -10.05 -9.15
C GLY A 86 -12.28 -11.32 -8.69
N CYS A 87 -13.48 -11.50 -9.23
CA CYS A 87 -14.28 -12.69 -9.01
C CYS A 87 -13.51 -13.96 -9.39
N GLY A 88 -13.48 -14.92 -8.47
CA GLY A 88 -12.77 -16.19 -8.64
C GLY A 88 -11.32 -16.16 -8.19
N ASP A 89 -10.72 -15.01 -7.90
CA ASP A 89 -9.38 -14.96 -7.32
C ASP A 89 -9.40 -15.40 -5.85
N HIS A 90 -8.29 -15.99 -5.42
CA HIS A 90 -8.07 -16.41 -4.04
C HIS A 90 -6.88 -15.68 -3.41
N ILE A 91 -7.02 -15.26 -2.16
CA ILE A 91 -5.99 -14.54 -1.41
C ILE A 91 -5.76 -15.25 -0.08
N ILE A 92 -4.50 -15.39 0.33
CA ILE A 92 -4.14 -15.93 1.64
C ILE A 92 -3.80 -14.76 2.56
N VAL A 93 -4.39 -14.69 3.75
CA VAL A 93 -4.21 -13.57 4.70
C VAL A 93 -3.62 -14.09 6.01
N SER A 94 -2.71 -13.33 6.63
CA SER A 94 -2.25 -13.58 8.01
C SER A 94 -3.43 -13.82 8.95
N ARG A 95 -3.37 -14.92 9.69
CA ARG A 95 -4.38 -15.29 10.70
C ARG A 95 -4.56 -14.20 11.74
N ASP A 96 -3.45 -13.64 12.19
CA ASP A 96 -3.41 -12.54 13.14
C ASP A 96 -3.20 -11.26 12.34
N VAL A 97 -4.26 -10.47 12.19
CA VAL A 97 -4.29 -9.24 11.40
C VAL A 97 -5.28 -8.28 12.06
N TYR A 98 -5.12 -6.98 11.83
CA TYR A 98 -6.04 -5.96 12.31
C TYR A 98 -7.52 -6.33 12.08
N GLY A 99 -8.37 -6.17 13.11
CA GLY A 99 -9.78 -6.57 13.06
C GLY A 99 -10.60 -5.88 11.96
N GLY A 100 -10.22 -4.67 11.54
CA GLY A 100 -10.83 -4.02 10.38
C GLY A 100 -10.55 -4.75 9.06
N THR A 101 -9.34 -5.29 8.91
CA THR A 101 -8.95 -6.15 7.78
C THR A 101 -9.76 -7.43 7.77
N VAL A 102 -9.93 -8.09 8.94
CA VAL A 102 -10.79 -9.27 9.09
C VAL A 102 -12.22 -8.97 8.65
N SER A 103 -12.80 -7.85 9.08
CA SER A 103 -14.15 -7.43 8.70
C SER A 103 -14.30 -7.21 7.19
N LEU A 104 -13.34 -6.52 6.57
CA LEU A 104 -13.33 -6.27 5.13
C LEU A 104 -13.21 -7.58 4.34
N VAL A 105 -12.28 -8.44 4.72
CA VAL A 105 -12.06 -9.76 4.10
C VAL A 105 -13.29 -10.66 4.20
N HIS A 106 -13.95 -10.73 5.36
CA HIS A 106 -15.10 -11.62 5.53
C HIS A 106 -16.40 -11.08 4.95
N ARG A 107 -16.63 -9.76 5.00
CA ARG A 107 -17.94 -9.18 4.70
C ARG A 107 -18.01 -8.52 3.33
N LEU A 108 -16.89 -8.00 2.83
CA LEU A 108 -16.88 -7.20 1.61
C LEU A 108 -16.32 -7.98 0.42
N LEU A 109 -15.16 -8.62 0.57
CA LEU A 109 -14.50 -9.32 -0.54
C LEU A 109 -15.35 -10.45 -1.18
N PRO A 110 -16.13 -11.26 -0.42
CA PRO A 110 -17.00 -12.28 -1.01
C PRO A 110 -18.09 -11.70 -1.91
N ARG A 111 -18.51 -10.45 -1.68
CA ARG A 111 -19.50 -9.76 -2.54
C ARG A 111 -18.94 -9.44 -3.92
N PHE A 112 -17.62 -9.40 -4.06
CA PHE A 112 -16.91 -9.26 -5.33
C PHE A 112 -16.46 -10.61 -5.90
N GLY A 113 -16.84 -11.72 -5.26
CA GLY A 113 -16.45 -13.08 -5.66
C GLY A 113 -14.99 -13.44 -5.33
N ILE A 114 -14.31 -12.64 -4.50
CA ILE A 114 -12.94 -12.90 -4.06
C ILE A 114 -12.98 -13.89 -2.89
N GLN A 115 -12.22 -14.98 -3.01
CA GLN A 115 -12.09 -16.02 -1.99
C GLN A 115 -10.90 -15.71 -1.08
N VAL A 116 -11.02 -16.01 0.21
CA VAL A 116 -9.93 -15.77 1.17
C VAL A 116 -9.78 -16.93 2.14
N ASP A 117 -8.54 -17.36 2.35
CA ASP A 117 -8.14 -18.26 3.44
C ASP A 117 -7.22 -17.53 4.43
N PHE A 118 -7.39 -17.81 5.71
CA PHE A 118 -6.44 -17.38 6.75
C PHE A 118 -5.38 -18.46 6.99
N ALA A 119 -4.13 -18.04 7.21
CA ALA A 119 -2.99 -18.92 7.45
C ALA A 119 -2.08 -18.36 8.54
N ASP A 120 -1.37 -19.22 9.28
CA ASP A 120 -0.29 -18.73 10.14
C ASP A 120 0.91 -18.38 9.26
N THR A 121 1.28 -17.10 9.20
CA THR A 121 2.37 -16.62 8.34
C THR A 121 3.73 -16.75 9.01
N THR A 122 3.82 -17.19 10.27
CA THR A 122 5.11 -17.51 10.90
C THR A 122 5.72 -18.79 10.32
N ASP A 123 4.92 -19.61 9.64
CA ASP A 123 5.31 -20.87 9.04
C ASP A 123 4.96 -20.90 7.53
N PRO A 124 5.96 -20.89 6.63
CA PRO A 124 5.73 -20.98 5.19
C PRO A 124 4.92 -22.20 4.74
N ASP A 125 4.97 -23.32 5.46
CA ASP A 125 4.27 -24.54 5.07
C ASP A 125 2.75 -24.37 5.20
N CYS A 126 2.28 -23.65 6.24
CA CYS A 126 0.89 -23.29 6.42
C CYS A 126 0.31 -22.48 5.24
N ILE A 127 1.16 -21.69 4.55
CA ILE A 127 0.78 -20.96 3.34
C ILE A 127 0.73 -21.91 2.16
N ARG A 128 1.77 -22.75 1.98
CA ARG A 128 1.89 -23.68 0.86
C ARG A 128 0.68 -24.63 0.77
N GLU A 129 0.20 -25.13 1.89
CA GLU A 129 -0.98 -26.00 1.96
C GLU A 129 -2.29 -25.33 1.49
N LYS A 130 -2.34 -24.00 1.49
CA LYS A 130 -3.51 -23.20 1.11
C LYS A 130 -3.43 -22.63 -0.29
N ILE A 131 -2.32 -22.83 -0.99
CA ILE A 131 -2.18 -22.38 -2.37
C ILE A 131 -3.10 -23.22 -3.27
N ARG A 132 -3.85 -22.52 -4.10
CA ARG A 132 -4.78 -23.05 -5.11
C ARG A 132 -4.35 -22.52 -6.48
N THR A 133 -4.88 -23.10 -7.55
CA THR A 133 -4.62 -22.63 -8.93
C THR A 133 -5.09 -21.20 -9.18
N ASN A 134 -6.10 -20.75 -8.43
CA ASN A 134 -6.62 -19.38 -8.45
C ASN A 134 -6.04 -18.46 -7.36
N THR A 135 -5.05 -18.91 -6.57
CA THR A 135 -4.37 -18.00 -5.63
C THR A 135 -3.63 -16.91 -6.40
N ARG A 136 -3.76 -15.66 -5.97
CA ARG A 136 -3.11 -14.49 -6.59
C ARG A 136 -2.26 -13.67 -5.65
N ALA A 137 -2.52 -13.72 -4.35
CA ALA A 137 -1.76 -12.92 -3.40
C ALA A 137 -1.67 -13.53 -2.00
N ILE A 138 -0.67 -13.06 -1.27
CA ILE A 138 -0.48 -13.29 0.16
C ILE A 138 -0.45 -11.92 0.84
N PHE A 139 -1.34 -11.69 1.80
CA PHE A 139 -1.37 -10.50 2.65
C PHE A 139 -0.78 -10.83 4.02
N ILE A 140 0.24 -10.06 4.42
CA ILE A 140 1.04 -10.29 5.62
C ILE A 140 0.99 -9.05 6.52
N GLU A 141 0.86 -9.24 7.82
CA GLU A 141 1.10 -8.20 8.83
C GLU A 141 2.20 -8.67 9.78
N THR A 142 3.28 -7.89 9.93
CA THR A 142 4.41 -8.26 10.79
C THR A 142 5.11 -7.03 11.39
N PRO A 143 5.21 -6.92 12.74
CA PRO A 143 4.53 -7.73 13.74
C PRO A 143 3.00 -7.70 13.59
N SER A 144 2.34 -8.82 13.83
CA SER A 144 0.88 -8.90 13.72
C SER A 144 0.14 -8.21 14.87
N ASN A 145 -1.04 -7.66 14.59
CA ASN A 145 -1.96 -7.17 15.61
C ASN A 145 -2.94 -8.28 16.07
N PRO A 146 -3.14 -8.52 17.38
CA PRO A 146 -2.46 -7.90 18.54
C PRO A 146 -1.28 -8.72 19.08
N LEU A 147 -1.04 -9.92 18.55
CA LEU A 147 -0.16 -10.91 19.18
C LEU A 147 1.34 -10.70 18.88
N MET A 148 1.69 -9.72 18.05
CA MET A 148 3.05 -9.32 17.72
C MET A 148 3.87 -10.46 17.11
N LYS A 149 3.23 -11.37 16.37
CA LYS A 149 3.94 -12.47 15.70
C LYS A 149 4.78 -11.93 14.55
N ILE A 150 5.94 -12.53 14.34
CA ILE A 150 6.90 -12.12 13.31
C ILE A 150 6.83 -13.09 12.14
N THR A 151 6.64 -12.54 10.95
CA THR A 151 6.71 -13.28 9.68
C THR A 151 8.03 -12.99 8.99
N ASP A 152 8.72 -14.03 8.50
CA ASP A 152 9.91 -13.85 7.67
C ASP A 152 9.51 -13.36 6.27
N LEU A 153 9.71 -12.05 6.03
CA LEU A 153 9.37 -11.42 4.75
C LEU A 153 10.19 -11.95 3.57
N GLN A 154 11.44 -12.37 3.80
CA GLN A 154 12.29 -12.91 2.72
C GLN A 154 11.80 -14.30 2.30
N ALA A 155 11.51 -15.16 3.28
CA ALA A 155 10.94 -16.48 3.03
C ALA A 155 9.58 -16.38 2.34
N MET A 156 8.70 -15.47 2.81
CA MET A 156 7.39 -15.24 2.19
C MET A 156 7.49 -14.69 0.76
N ALA A 157 8.40 -13.75 0.51
CA ALA A 157 8.62 -13.21 -0.83
C ALA A 157 9.20 -14.27 -1.78
N ALA A 158 10.08 -15.16 -1.30
CA ALA A 158 10.61 -16.27 -2.08
C ALA A 158 9.49 -17.27 -2.46
N LEU A 159 8.68 -17.67 -1.48
CA LEU A 159 7.52 -18.53 -1.69
C LEU A 159 6.52 -17.90 -2.67
N ALA A 160 6.18 -16.63 -2.48
CA ALA A 160 5.26 -15.93 -3.38
C ALA A 160 5.77 -15.94 -4.83
N LYS A 161 7.07 -15.69 -5.04
CA LYS A 161 7.70 -15.73 -6.37
C LYS A 161 7.65 -17.12 -7.01
N GLU A 162 7.88 -18.18 -6.24
CA GLU A 162 7.80 -19.57 -6.72
C GLU A 162 6.44 -19.87 -7.35
N TYR A 163 5.36 -19.35 -6.76
CA TYR A 163 3.98 -19.58 -7.19
C TYR A 163 3.38 -18.42 -8.02
N GLY A 164 4.17 -17.40 -8.38
CA GLY A 164 3.70 -16.25 -9.15
C GLY A 164 2.67 -15.36 -8.43
N LEU A 165 2.75 -15.27 -7.10
CA LEU A 165 1.82 -14.54 -6.24
C LEU A 165 2.33 -13.12 -5.94
N ILE A 166 1.40 -12.19 -5.72
CA ILE A 166 1.71 -10.86 -5.20
C ILE A 166 1.87 -10.94 -3.67
N THR A 167 2.95 -10.39 -3.13
CA THR A 167 3.12 -10.21 -1.69
C THR A 167 2.68 -8.81 -1.29
N ILE A 168 1.76 -8.71 -0.33
CA ILE A 168 1.28 -7.45 0.25
C ILE A 168 1.66 -7.47 1.73
N ALA A 169 2.42 -6.48 2.18
CA ALA A 169 2.85 -6.36 3.58
C ALA A 169 2.26 -5.10 4.22
N ASP A 170 1.47 -5.27 5.28
CA ASP A 170 1.07 -4.19 6.17
C ASP A 170 2.22 -3.90 7.14
N ASN A 171 2.90 -2.78 6.89
CA ASN A 171 4.09 -2.35 7.63
C ASN A 171 3.78 -1.31 8.73
N THR A 172 2.51 -1.19 9.13
CA THR A 172 2.05 -0.13 10.05
C THR A 172 2.84 -0.10 11.36
N PHE A 173 3.16 -1.26 11.95
CA PHE A 173 3.83 -1.34 13.24
C PHE A 173 5.32 -1.00 13.19
N MET A 174 6.02 -1.37 12.11
CA MET A 174 7.48 -1.21 12.02
C MET A 174 7.90 0.12 11.42
N THR A 175 7.07 0.72 10.55
CA THR A 175 7.41 1.90 9.73
C THR A 175 8.56 1.63 8.74
N PRO A 176 8.85 2.53 7.78
CA PRO A 176 10.01 2.40 6.90
C PRO A 176 11.36 2.76 7.57
N TYR A 177 11.38 3.05 8.88
CA TYR A 177 12.58 3.56 9.52
C TYR A 177 13.68 2.51 9.71
N LEU A 178 13.32 1.24 9.87
CA LEU A 178 14.23 0.12 10.17
C LEU A 178 14.98 -0.41 8.95
#